data_AF-A0A151T5Y1-F1
#
_entry.id   AF-A0A151T5Y1-F1
#
_cell.length_a   1.000
_cell.length_b   1.000
_cell.length_c   1.000
_cell.angle_alpha   90.00
_cell.angle_beta   90.00
_cell.angle_gamma   90.00
#
_symmetry.space_group_name_H-M   'P 1'
#
loop_
_entity.id
_entity.type
_entity.pdbx_description
1 polymer ?
#
loop_
_entity_poly.entity_id
_entity_poly.type
_entity_poly.pdbx_seq_one_letter_code
_entity_poly.pdbx_strand_id
1 'polypeptide(L)'
;MAESNKNSNQNQLSDHLINPSNPYFLHPGENPALVLVTPLLSDTNFQQWKHDMLVALETKNKEHFILGKIPCPDSKDPLHEAWRRCNKMVMSWLTRSMTSDIKQSVMWMDTAAEIWKDGYFAFMSTLC
;
A
#
# COMPACT_ATOMS: atom_id res chain seq x y z
N MET A 1 2.85 12.82 -37.67
CA MET A 1 2.66 11.53 -36.95
C MET A 1 2.87 11.58 -35.42
N ALA A 2 3.32 12.69 -34.79
CA ALA A 2 3.67 12.70 -33.36
C ALA A 2 2.55 13.11 -32.38
N GLU A 3 1.41 13.63 -32.87
CA GLU A 3 0.37 14.23 -32.01
C GLU A 3 -0.67 13.22 -31.49
N SER A 4 -0.88 12.10 -32.20
CA SER A 4 -1.87 11.08 -31.83
C SER A 4 -1.49 10.26 -30.60
N ASN A 5 -0.20 10.14 -30.27
CA ASN A 5 0.28 9.34 -29.12
C ASN A 5 0.22 10.09 -27.77
N LYS A 6 0.18 11.43 -27.76
CA LYS A 6 0.07 12.20 -26.51
C LYS A 6 -1.36 12.20 -25.97
N ASN A 7 -2.36 12.23 -26.84
CA ASN A 7 -3.77 12.31 -26.47
C ASN A 7 -4.29 11.01 -25.83
N SER A 8 -3.82 9.85 -26.31
CA SER A 8 -4.19 8.53 -25.78
C SER A 8 -3.65 8.31 -24.36
N ASN A 9 -2.38 8.69 -24.12
CA ASN A 9 -1.73 8.55 -22.82
C ASN A 9 -2.32 9.50 -21.78
N GLN A 10 -2.71 10.72 -22.16
CA GLN A 10 -3.36 11.67 -21.25
C GLN A 10 -4.74 11.19 -20.80
N ASN A 11 -5.54 10.65 -21.73
CA ASN A 11 -6.88 10.14 -21.41
C ASN A 11 -6.84 8.89 -20.52
N GLN A 12 -5.87 7.99 -20.74
CA GLN A 12 -5.66 6.85 -19.83
C GLN A 12 -5.19 7.29 -18.44
N LEU A 13 -4.30 8.28 -18.36
CA LEU A 13 -3.84 8.79 -17.07
C LEU A 13 -4.97 9.41 -16.24
N SER A 14 -5.83 10.21 -16.88
CA SER A 14 -6.99 10.80 -16.21
C SER A 14 -7.96 9.74 -15.72
N ASP A 15 -8.16 8.66 -16.50
CA ASP A 15 -9.03 7.56 -16.08
C ASP A 15 -8.46 6.84 -14.84
N HIS A 16 -7.16 6.59 -14.80
CA HIS A 16 -6.49 5.97 -13.64
C HIS A 16 -6.63 6.77 -12.33
N LEU A 17 -6.74 8.09 -12.43
CA LEU A 17 -6.77 9.00 -11.27
C LEU A 17 -8.18 9.42 -10.85
N ILE A 18 -9.20 9.12 -11.65
CA ILE A 18 -10.59 9.53 -11.39
C ILE A 18 -11.49 8.31 -11.17
N ASN A 19 -11.15 7.16 -11.76
CA ASN A 19 -11.92 5.94 -11.64
C ASN A 19 -11.72 5.28 -10.25
N PRO A 20 -12.76 5.19 -9.40
CA PRO A 20 -12.64 4.59 -8.06
C PRO A 20 -12.25 3.11 -8.06
N SER A 21 -12.51 2.40 -9.16
CA SER A 21 -12.12 1.00 -9.33
C SER A 21 -10.64 0.85 -9.72
N ASN A 22 -9.92 1.94 -9.95
CA ASN A 22 -8.50 1.89 -10.24
C ASN A 22 -7.66 1.80 -8.96
N PRO A 23 -6.64 0.91 -8.87
CA PRO A 23 -5.79 0.83 -7.69
C PRO A 23 -4.96 2.11 -7.45
N TYR A 24 -4.68 2.90 -8.49
CA TYR A 24 -3.99 4.19 -8.38
C TYR A 24 -4.88 5.35 -7.90
N PHE A 25 -6.20 5.14 -7.85
CA PHE A 25 -7.12 6.12 -7.32
C PHE A 25 -6.95 6.23 -5.82
N LEU A 26 -6.78 7.47 -5.34
CA LEU A 26 -6.75 7.81 -3.93
C LEU A 26 -7.90 8.77 -3.64
N HIS A 27 -8.91 8.29 -2.90
CA HIS A 27 -10.06 9.12 -2.57
C HIS A 27 -9.62 10.31 -1.67
N PRO A 28 -10.08 11.55 -1.92
CA PRO A 28 -9.68 12.72 -1.13
C PRO A 28 -9.97 12.61 0.37
N GLY A 29 -10.94 11.78 0.76
CA GLY A 29 -11.28 11.50 2.15
C GLY A 29 -10.39 10.46 2.85
N GLU A 30 -9.42 9.86 2.15
CA GLU A 30 -8.49 8.92 2.77
C GLU A 30 -7.54 9.65 3.72
N ASN A 31 -7.34 9.06 4.90
CA ASN A 31 -6.56 9.66 5.98
C ASN A 31 -5.39 8.75 6.35
N PRO A 32 -4.13 9.21 6.24
CA PRO A 32 -2.95 8.42 6.63
C PRO A 32 -2.86 8.18 8.15
N ALA A 33 -3.58 8.94 8.97
CA ALA A 33 -3.63 8.75 10.41
C ALA A 33 -4.70 7.73 10.87
N LEU A 34 -5.51 7.22 9.94
CA LEU A 34 -6.54 6.22 10.25
C LEU A 34 -5.90 4.88 10.65
N VAL A 35 -6.36 4.31 11.75
CA VAL A 35 -6.05 2.92 12.14
C VAL A 35 -7.09 2.03 11.48
N LEU A 36 -6.67 1.19 10.52
CA LEU A 36 -7.60 0.33 9.77
C LEU A 36 -8.04 -0.91 10.55
N VAL A 37 -7.12 -1.47 11.33
CA VAL A 37 -7.31 -2.74 12.04
C VAL A 37 -6.99 -2.56 13.52
N THR A 38 -7.87 -3.11 14.35
CA THR A 38 -7.68 -3.33 15.78
C THR A 38 -8.07 -4.77 16.12
N PRO A 39 -7.40 -5.45 17.07
CA PRO A 39 -6.25 -4.98 17.84
C PRO A 39 -5.00 -4.74 16.97
N LEU A 40 -4.08 -3.89 17.45
CA LEU A 40 -2.81 -3.62 16.76
C LEU A 40 -1.98 -4.90 16.67
N LEU A 41 -1.19 -5.03 15.60
CA LEU A 41 -0.29 -6.17 15.43
C LEU A 41 0.65 -6.29 16.64
N SER A 42 0.63 -7.44 17.27
CA SER A 42 1.51 -7.87 18.36
C SER A 42 2.07 -9.26 18.04
N ASP A 43 3.04 -9.70 18.83
CA ASP A 43 3.68 -11.03 18.82
C ASP A 43 2.72 -12.24 18.80
N THR A 44 1.47 -12.05 19.21
CA THR A 44 0.51 -13.12 19.50
C THR A 44 -0.70 -13.14 18.56
N ASN A 45 -0.94 -12.08 17.78
CA ASN A 45 -2.19 -11.92 17.01
C ASN A 45 -2.00 -11.84 15.49
N PHE A 46 -0.82 -12.24 14.99
CA PHE A 46 -0.43 -12.09 13.58
C PHE A 46 -1.47 -12.60 12.58
N GLN A 47 -2.03 -13.80 12.78
CA GLN A 47 -2.98 -14.39 11.83
C GLN A 47 -4.28 -13.58 11.74
N GLN A 48 -4.80 -13.14 12.89
CA GLN A 48 -6.00 -12.29 12.94
C GLN A 48 -5.74 -10.94 12.28
N TRP A 49 -4.63 -10.29 12.67
CA TRP A 49 -4.26 -8.99 12.11
C TRP A 49 -4.06 -9.06 10.59
N LYS A 50 -3.37 -10.11 10.10
CA LYS A 50 -3.14 -10.34 8.68
C LYS A 50 -4.45 -10.45 7.92
N HIS A 51 -5.38 -11.28 8.43
CA HIS A 51 -6.69 -11.45 7.82
C HIS A 51 -7.43 -10.12 7.74
N ASP A 52 -7.52 -9.40 8.85
CA ASP A 52 -8.29 -8.15 8.92
C ASP A 52 -7.67 -7.03 8.10
N MET A 53 -6.34 -6.97 8.04
CA MET A 53 -5.63 -5.99 7.22
C MET A 53 -5.81 -6.27 5.73
N LEU A 54 -5.80 -7.54 5.31
CA LEU A 54 -6.12 -7.90 3.93
C LEU A 54 -7.53 -7.47 3.56
N VAL A 55 -8.53 -7.78 4.39
CA VAL A 55 -9.93 -7.38 4.16
C VAL A 55 -10.04 -5.86 4.08
N ALA A 56 -9.44 -5.12 5.02
CA ALA A 56 -9.48 -3.66 5.03
C ALA A 56 -8.87 -3.05 3.77
N LEU A 57 -7.74 -3.59 3.28
CA LEU A 57 -7.09 -3.09 2.07
C LEU A 57 -7.83 -3.48 0.79
N GLU A 58 -8.46 -4.66 0.75
CA GLU A 58 -9.28 -5.12 -0.38
C GLU A 58 -10.52 -4.23 -0.56
N THR A 59 -11.20 -3.86 0.54
CA THR A 59 -12.31 -2.89 0.47
C THR A 59 -11.90 -1.50 -0.03
N LYS A 60 -10.61 -1.19 0.01
CA LYS A 60 -10.01 0.06 -0.50
C LYS A 60 -9.33 -0.10 -1.86
N ASN A 61 -9.31 -1.31 -2.42
CA ASN A 61 -8.61 -1.66 -3.67
C ASN A 61 -7.11 -1.31 -3.59
N LYS A 62 -6.45 -1.74 -2.50
CA LYS A 62 -5.04 -1.46 -2.18
C LYS A 62 -4.23 -2.71 -1.79
N GLU A 63 -4.85 -3.88 -1.74
CA GLU A 63 -4.21 -5.17 -1.46
C GLU A 63 -3.07 -5.48 -2.43
N HIS A 64 -3.19 -5.04 -3.68
CA HIS A 64 -2.16 -5.25 -4.68
C HIS A 64 -0.83 -4.53 -4.41
N PHE A 65 -0.84 -3.46 -3.59
CA PHE A 65 0.39 -2.77 -3.16
C PHE A 65 1.18 -3.60 -2.15
N ILE A 66 0.50 -4.23 -1.18
CA ILE A 66 1.16 -5.07 -0.17
C ILE A 66 1.62 -6.42 -0.73
N LEU A 67 0.93 -6.92 -1.75
CA LEU A 67 1.34 -8.14 -2.47
C LEU A 67 2.44 -7.88 -3.52
N GLY A 68 2.81 -6.62 -3.76
CA GLY A 68 3.79 -6.25 -4.78
C GLY A 68 3.35 -6.55 -6.23
N LYS A 69 2.04 -6.78 -6.46
CA LYS A 69 1.51 -7.07 -7.81
C LYS A 69 1.50 -5.83 -8.71
N ILE A 70 1.56 -4.64 -8.11
CA ILE A 70 1.71 -3.37 -8.83
C ILE A 70 3.13 -2.86 -8.57
N PRO A 71 4.10 -3.15 -9.45
CA PRO A 71 5.47 -2.69 -9.28
C PRO A 71 5.57 -1.17 -9.42
N CYS A 72 6.60 -0.58 -8.82
CA CYS A 72 6.90 0.84 -8.97
C CYS A 72 7.18 1.16 -10.45
N PRO A 73 6.43 2.08 -11.09
CA PRO A 73 6.71 2.52 -12.45
C PRO A 73 8.05 3.26 -12.55
N ASP A 74 8.60 3.38 -13.76
CA ASP A 74 9.79 4.22 -14.01
C ASP A 74 9.51 5.67 -13.60
N SER A 75 10.54 6.39 -13.15
CA SER A 75 10.45 7.80 -12.77
C SER A 75 9.84 8.73 -13.83
N LYS A 76 9.93 8.37 -15.12
CA LYS A 76 9.39 9.11 -16.26
C LYS A 76 7.95 8.71 -16.59
N ASP A 77 7.46 7.61 -16.01
CA ASP A 77 6.08 7.17 -16.16
C ASP A 77 5.17 8.15 -15.42
N PRO A 78 4.13 8.72 -16.06
CA PRO A 78 3.28 9.68 -15.38
C PRO A 78 2.44 9.05 -14.24
N LEU A 79 2.34 7.72 -14.14
CA LEU A 79 1.73 7.01 -13.00
C LEU A 79 2.67 6.86 -11.79
N HIS A 80 3.97 7.18 -11.94
CA HIS A 80 4.95 7.03 -10.86
C HIS A 80 4.54 7.78 -9.59
N GLU A 81 4.11 9.03 -9.72
CA GLU A 81 3.69 9.85 -8.57
C GLU A 81 2.38 9.33 -7.93
N ALA A 82 1.47 8.80 -8.73
CA ALA A 82 0.23 8.19 -8.23
C ALA A 82 0.53 6.89 -7.47
N TRP A 83 1.41 6.05 -8.00
CA TRP A 83 1.92 4.86 -7.32
C TRP A 83 2.55 5.24 -5.98
N ARG A 84 3.45 6.24 -5.97
CA ARG A 84 4.14 6.70 -4.76
C ARG A 84 3.17 7.14 -3.67
N ARG A 85 2.16 7.93 -4.01
CA ARG A 85 1.14 8.39 -3.06
C ARG A 85 0.34 7.22 -2.48
N CYS A 86 -0.13 6.30 -3.33
CA CYS A 86 -0.86 5.13 -2.88
C CYS A 86 0.01 4.23 -1.98
N ASN A 87 1.24 3.95 -2.39
CA ASN A 87 2.19 3.16 -1.59
C ASN A 87 2.43 3.80 -0.21
N LYS A 88 2.68 5.12 -0.14
CA LYS A 88 2.88 5.81 1.15
C LYS A 88 1.61 5.85 2.02
N MET A 89 0.42 5.91 1.41
CA MET A 89 -0.84 5.78 2.15
C MET A 89 -0.97 4.40 2.79
N VAL A 90 -0.73 3.34 2.02
CA VAL A 90 -0.78 1.95 2.52
C VAL A 90 0.29 1.72 3.60
N MET A 91 1.52 2.22 3.43
CA MET A 91 2.53 2.19 4.49
C MET A 91 2.06 2.88 5.78
N SER A 92 1.35 4.01 5.65
CA SER A 92 0.81 4.72 6.81
C SER A 92 -0.22 3.83 7.54
N TRP A 93 -1.16 3.23 6.83
CA TRP A 93 -2.14 2.33 7.44
C TRP A 93 -1.53 1.09 8.08
N LEU A 94 -0.55 0.46 7.41
CA LEU A 94 0.20 -0.67 7.97
C LEU A 94 0.85 -0.28 9.30
N THR A 95 1.64 0.79 9.29
CA THR A 95 2.40 1.22 10.48
C THR A 95 1.51 1.79 11.59
N ARG A 96 0.32 2.31 11.28
CA ARG A 96 -0.67 2.76 12.27
C ARG A 96 -1.38 1.59 12.94
N SER A 97 -1.47 0.45 12.28
CA SER A 97 -2.08 -0.78 12.80
C SER A 97 -1.06 -1.74 13.45
N MET A 98 0.13 -1.26 13.81
CA MET A 98 1.18 -2.02 14.49
C MET A 98 1.51 -1.41 15.85
N THR A 99 1.97 -2.24 16.79
CA THR A 99 2.60 -1.73 18.02
C THR A 99 3.91 -0.99 17.73
N SER A 100 4.38 -0.17 18.68
CA SER A 100 5.61 0.62 18.54
C SER A 100 6.82 -0.23 18.17
N ASP A 101 6.91 -1.42 18.76
CA ASP A 101 8.11 -2.27 18.66
C ASP A 101 8.23 -2.85 17.26
N ILE A 102 7.12 -3.32 16.70
CA ILE A 102 7.05 -3.82 15.33
C ILE A 102 7.19 -2.68 14.33
N LYS A 103 6.60 -1.51 14.62
CA LYS A 103 6.76 -0.34 13.76
C LYS A 103 8.22 0.09 13.64
N GLN A 104 8.99 -0.03 14.72
CA GLN A 104 10.42 0.31 14.73
C GLN A 104 11.24 -0.65 13.84
N SER A 105 10.89 -1.93 13.77
CA SER A 105 11.62 -2.90 12.94
C SER A 105 11.42 -2.67 11.45
N VAL A 106 10.25 -2.16 11.04
CA VAL A 106 9.92 -1.90 9.62
C VAL A 106 10.18 -0.47 9.16
N MET A 107 10.76 0.40 10.01
CA MET A 107 10.89 1.83 9.73
C MET A 107 11.76 2.17 8.50
N TRP A 108 12.67 1.25 8.14
CA TRP A 108 13.64 1.43 7.06
C TRP A 108 13.14 0.95 5.70
N MET A 109 11.92 0.39 5.65
CA MET A 109 11.33 -0.13 4.42
C MET A 109 10.80 1.02 3.56
N ASP A 110 11.00 0.90 2.25
CA ASP A 110 10.62 1.95 1.30
C ASP A 110 9.21 1.74 0.73
N THR A 111 8.74 0.49 0.75
CA THR A 111 7.47 0.06 0.16
C THR A 111 6.54 -0.65 1.13
N ALA A 112 5.24 -0.57 0.86
CA ALA A 112 4.23 -1.31 1.60
C ALA A 112 4.42 -2.84 1.46
N ALA A 113 4.91 -3.30 0.31
CA ALA A 113 5.21 -4.71 0.07
C ALA A 113 6.36 -5.22 0.96
N GLU A 114 7.40 -4.42 1.16
CA GLU A 114 8.50 -4.75 2.07
C GLU A 114 8.03 -4.78 3.52
N ILE A 115 7.28 -3.77 3.97
CA ILE A 115 6.68 -3.78 5.32
C ILE A 115 5.82 -5.02 5.52
N TRP A 116 4.97 -5.32 4.53
CA TRP A 116 4.11 -6.50 4.57
C TRP A 116 4.95 -7.76 4.73
N LYS A 117 5.96 -7.96 3.89
CA LYS A 117 6.87 -9.11 3.87
C LYS A 117 7.69 -9.24 5.17
N ASP A 118 8.30 -8.18 5.66
CA ASP A 118 9.14 -8.21 6.86
C ASP A 118 8.32 -8.39 8.14
N GLY A 119 7.07 -7.90 8.16
CA GLY A 119 6.10 -8.27 9.18
C GLY A 119 5.88 -9.78 9.28
N TYR A 120 6.03 -10.56 8.20
CA TYR A 120 6.04 -12.03 8.29
C TYR A 120 7.35 -12.57 8.88
N PHE A 121 8.49 -12.02 8.46
CA PHE A 121 9.80 -12.55 8.86
C PHE A 121 10.16 -12.28 10.32
N ALA A 122 9.82 -11.11 10.85
CA ALA A 122 10.04 -10.78 12.27
C ALA A 122 9.35 -11.78 13.22
N PHE A 123 8.22 -12.36 12.80
CA PHE A 123 7.51 -13.38 13.58
C PHE A 123 8.08 -14.78 13.38
N MET A 124 8.57 -15.10 12.18
CA MET A 124 9.18 -16.40 11.89
C MET A 124 10.57 -16.55 12.52
N SER A 125 11.32 -15.46 12.72
CA SER A 125 12.65 -15.49 13.33
C SER A 125 12.64 -15.59 14.86
N THR A 126 11.51 -15.33 15.51
CA THR A 126 11.38 -15.42 16.98
C THR A 126 10.95 -16.82 17.44
N LEU A 127 10.73 -17.74 16.49
CA LEU A 127 10.33 -19.13 16.72
C LEU A 127 11.45 -20.16 16.44
N CYS A 128 12.69 -19.71 16.25
CA CYS A 128 13.89 -20.57 16.18
C CYS A 128 14.81 -20.34 17.38
#